data_AF-A0A6G1BTY0-F1
#
_entry.id   AF-A0A6G1BTY0-F1
#
_cell.length_a   1.000
_cell.length_b   1.000
_cell.length_c   1.000
_cell.angle_alpha   90.00
_cell.angle_beta   90.00
_cell.angle_gamma   90.00
#
_symmetry.space_group_name_H-M   'P 1'
#
loop_
_entity.id
_entity.type
_entity.pdbx_description
1 polymer ?
#
loop_
_entity_poly.entity_id
_entity_poly.type
_entity_poly.pdbx_seq_one_letter_code
_entity_poly.pdbx_strand_id
1 'polypeptide(L)'
;MGASLSLVPLLDYFARREFAAAGLSPGAVTVPYPDGGGGGGGESTCTVHYWASAGEPRLPPLLLVHGFGPRATWQWRCQVGPLSRHFHLIVPDLLGFGGSSCGDAAASPPPSEATQAAALAALLDALPGMKGRRVAVAGTSYGGFVAYWLARTAGAERVGPVVIASSDLLKTAADDRGFLKRAGEGWNGVEEVLLPAKPAAMRKLLEMAAYQPPPVVLMPDFILRDFIQVNLKPFWPFLSPSIFKLVGRLELLVFSL
;
A
#
# COMPACT_ATOMS: atom_id res chain seq x y z
N MET A 1 31.58 11.87 5.01
CA MET A 1 30.19 12.39 4.96
C MET A 1 29.85 12.69 3.51
N GLY A 2 29.29 11.71 2.79
CA GLY A 2 28.78 11.94 1.44
C GLY A 2 27.27 12.09 1.55
N ALA A 3 26.75 13.29 1.37
CA ALA A 3 25.31 13.49 1.21
C ALA A 3 24.90 12.79 -0.09
N SER A 4 24.35 11.59 0.03
CA SER A 4 23.66 10.92 -1.07
C SER A 4 22.43 11.75 -1.40
N LEU A 5 22.40 12.37 -2.59
CA LEU A 5 21.19 12.98 -3.13
C LEU A 5 20.17 11.86 -3.37
N SER A 6 19.32 11.59 -2.39
CA SER A 6 18.20 10.66 -2.56
C SER A 6 17.16 11.29 -3.48
N LEU A 7 16.69 10.55 -4.48
CA LEU A 7 15.63 11.01 -5.38
C LEU A 7 14.23 10.80 -4.79
N VAL A 8 14.14 9.97 -3.74
CA VAL A 8 12.88 9.64 -3.06
C VAL A 8 12.21 10.88 -2.42
N PRO A 9 12.91 11.76 -1.69
CA PRO A 9 12.31 12.99 -1.15
C PRO A 9 11.73 13.91 -2.22
N LEU A 10 12.39 14.00 -3.39
CA LEU A 10 11.92 14.82 -4.50
C LEU A 10 10.64 14.24 -5.12
N LEU A 11 10.61 12.94 -5.35
CA LEU A 11 9.41 12.25 -5.83
C LEU A 11 8.25 12.36 -4.85
N ASP A 12 8.54 12.32 -3.54
CA ASP A 12 7.54 12.57 -2.52
C ASP A 12 6.95 13.96 -2.60
N TYR A 13 7.81 14.97 -2.75
CA TYR A 13 7.38 16.35 -2.85
C TYR A 13 6.39 16.52 -4.01
N PHE A 14 6.70 15.97 -5.18
CA PHE A 14 5.79 16.01 -6.33
C PHE A 14 4.49 15.25 -6.06
N ALA A 15 4.56 14.04 -5.52
CA ALA A 15 3.37 13.24 -5.21
C ALA A 15 2.44 13.95 -4.22
N ARG A 16 2.98 14.56 -3.16
CA ARG A 16 2.22 15.35 -2.19
C ARG A 16 1.61 16.60 -2.81
N ARG A 17 2.31 17.25 -3.74
CA ARG A 17 1.81 18.43 -4.45
C ARG A 17 0.61 18.09 -5.34
N GLU A 18 0.60 16.94 -6.01
CA GLU A 18 -0.56 16.47 -6.79
C GLU A 18 -1.79 16.25 -5.89
N PHE A 19 -1.59 15.67 -4.71
CA PHE A 19 -2.67 15.50 -3.74
C PHE A 19 -3.23 16.83 -3.24
N ALA A 20 -2.35 17.77 -2.90
CA ALA A 20 -2.76 19.11 -2.49
C ALA A 20 -3.49 19.86 -3.63
N ALA A 21 -3.01 19.74 -4.87
CA ALA A 21 -3.67 20.31 -6.05
C ALA A 21 -5.04 19.68 -6.32
N ALA A 22 -5.22 18.41 -5.96
CA ALA A 22 -6.50 17.71 -6.01
C ALA A 22 -7.44 18.07 -4.84
N GLY A 23 -7.03 18.96 -3.92
CA GLY A 23 -7.84 19.42 -2.79
C GLY A 23 -7.81 18.49 -1.57
N LEU A 24 -6.83 17.59 -1.49
CA LEU A 24 -6.65 16.70 -0.34
C LEU A 24 -5.69 17.34 0.66
N SER A 25 -5.97 17.15 1.95
CA SER A 25 -5.10 17.56 3.06
C SER A 25 -4.58 16.33 3.81
N PRO A 26 -3.32 16.34 4.28
CA PRO A 26 -2.82 15.29 5.14
C PRO A 26 -3.44 15.39 6.54
N GLY A 27 -3.69 14.23 7.15
CA GLY A 27 -4.19 14.10 8.52
C GLY A 27 -3.66 12.83 9.18
N ALA A 28 -3.90 12.72 10.48
CA ALA A 28 -3.61 11.51 11.24
C ALA A 28 -4.71 11.31 12.29
N VAL A 29 -5.07 10.06 12.54
CA VAL A 29 -6.02 9.68 13.59
C VAL A 29 -5.42 8.53 14.40
N THR A 30 -5.60 8.58 15.70
CA THR A 30 -5.31 7.47 16.59
C THR A 30 -6.54 6.57 16.70
N VAL A 31 -6.38 5.30 16.35
CA VAL A 31 -7.43 4.27 16.41
C VAL A 31 -7.02 3.14 17.36
N PRO A 32 -7.97 2.41 17.95
CA PRO A 32 -7.65 1.21 18.72
C PRO A 32 -6.93 0.15 17.87
N TYR A 33 -5.96 -0.56 18.47
CA TYR A 33 -5.30 -1.70 17.81
C TYR A 33 -6.30 -2.88 17.72
N PRO A 34 -6.62 -3.37 16.51
CA PRO A 34 -7.73 -4.32 16.32
C PRO A 34 -7.63 -5.65 17.06
N ASP A 35 -6.41 -6.16 17.32
CA ASP A 35 -6.21 -7.51 17.87
C ASP A 35 -5.84 -7.55 19.35
N GLY A 36 -5.90 -6.41 20.07
CA GLY A 36 -5.49 -6.32 21.48
C GLY A 36 -4.01 -6.67 21.65
N GLY A 37 -3.14 -5.65 21.61
CA GLY A 37 -1.67 -5.79 21.59
C GLY A 37 -1.15 -6.96 22.44
N GLY A 38 -0.28 -7.78 21.83
CA GLY A 38 0.23 -9.00 22.43
C GLY A 38 0.73 -8.78 23.86
N GLY A 39 -0.01 -9.34 24.81
CA GLY A 39 0.46 -9.60 26.17
C GLY A 39 0.66 -8.39 27.07
N GLY A 40 -0.39 -7.64 27.38
CA GLY A 40 -0.37 -6.79 28.59
C GLY A 40 -1.42 -5.71 28.68
N GLY A 41 -2.68 -6.07 28.96
CA GLY A 41 -3.69 -5.31 29.73
C GLY A 41 -4.01 -3.83 29.42
N GLY A 42 -3.31 -3.15 28.51
CA GLY A 42 -3.51 -1.76 28.13
C GLY A 42 -4.06 -1.65 26.72
N GLU A 43 -4.96 -0.69 26.50
CA GLU A 43 -5.47 -0.36 25.17
C GLU A 43 -4.32 0.06 24.25
N SER A 44 -3.87 -0.86 23.41
CA SER A 44 -2.89 -0.55 22.36
C SER A 44 -3.57 0.28 21.28
N THR A 45 -2.89 1.30 20.77
CA THR A 45 -3.41 2.18 19.71
C THR A 45 -2.48 2.20 18.51
N CYS A 46 -3.04 2.57 17.36
CA CYS A 46 -2.34 2.82 16.11
C CYS A 46 -2.56 4.25 15.67
N THR A 47 -1.56 4.87 15.06
CA THR A 47 -1.72 6.11 14.31
C THR A 47 -1.86 5.77 12.84
N VAL A 48 -2.98 6.16 12.23
CA VAL A 48 -3.21 6.03 10.79
C VAL A 48 -3.08 7.41 10.16
N HIS A 49 -2.07 7.57 9.32
CA HIS A 49 -1.89 8.73 8.46
C HIS A 49 -2.70 8.58 7.19
N TYR A 50 -3.27 9.67 6.71
CA TYR A 50 -4.08 9.69 5.51
C TYR A 50 -4.03 11.04 4.80
N TRP A 51 -4.48 11.04 3.55
CA TRP A 51 -4.90 12.23 2.83
C TRP A 51 -6.38 12.16 2.56
N ALA A 52 -7.12 13.23 2.83
CA ALA A 52 -8.56 13.26 2.58
C ALA A 52 -9.02 14.62 2.04
N SER A 53 -10.12 14.60 1.29
CA SER A 53 -10.85 15.82 0.93
C SER A 53 -11.30 16.55 2.21
N ALA A 54 -11.22 17.88 2.22
CA ALA A 54 -11.55 18.66 3.42
C ALA A 54 -13.06 18.66 3.75
N GLY A 55 -13.37 18.67 5.04
CA GLY A 55 -14.73 18.81 5.57
C GLY A 55 -15.61 17.57 5.36
N GLU A 56 -16.91 17.72 5.58
CA GLU A 56 -17.86 16.62 5.44
C GLU A 56 -18.06 16.20 3.96
N PRO A 57 -18.26 14.90 3.67
CA PRO A 57 -18.44 14.40 2.32
C PRO A 57 -19.74 14.91 1.66
N ARG A 58 -19.57 15.80 0.67
CA ARG A 58 -20.63 16.23 -0.28
C ARG A 58 -20.70 15.36 -1.54
N LEU A 59 -19.58 14.73 -1.87
CA LEU A 59 -19.46 13.74 -2.95
C LEU A 59 -19.46 12.33 -2.35
N PRO A 60 -19.80 11.28 -3.15
CA PRO A 60 -19.71 9.90 -2.69
C PRO A 60 -18.29 9.57 -2.19
N PRO A 61 -18.12 8.94 -1.02
CA PRO A 61 -16.80 8.67 -0.48
C PRO A 61 -16.14 7.49 -1.19
N LEU A 62 -14.84 7.63 -1.46
CA LEU A 62 -13.99 6.62 -2.09
C LEU A 62 -12.69 6.45 -1.30
N LEU A 63 -12.48 5.25 -0.79
CA LEU A 63 -11.27 4.83 -0.10
C LEU A 63 -10.29 4.21 -1.11
N LEU A 64 -9.09 4.78 -1.21
CA LEU A 64 -8.02 4.31 -2.10
C LEU A 64 -6.91 3.62 -1.29
N VAL A 65 -6.76 2.30 -1.44
CA VAL A 65 -5.86 1.48 -0.63
C VAL A 65 -4.63 1.06 -1.45
N HIS A 66 -3.45 1.46 -1.01
CA HIS A 66 -2.19 1.19 -1.71
C HIS A 66 -1.65 -0.24 -1.48
N GLY A 67 -0.73 -0.66 -2.35
CA GLY A 67 -0.03 -1.95 -2.28
C GLY A 67 1.18 -1.97 -1.35
N PHE A 68 1.92 -3.08 -1.33
CA PHE A 68 3.11 -3.23 -0.49
C PHE A 68 4.29 -2.42 -1.04
N GLY A 69 4.93 -1.60 -0.20
CA GLY A 69 6.16 -0.85 -0.54
C GLY A 69 5.96 0.66 -0.74
N PRO A 70 5.15 1.13 -1.72
CA PRO A 70 4.98 2.56 -1.94
C PRO A 70 4.10 3.17 -0.85
N ARG A 71 4.38 4.42 -0.51
CA ARG A 71 3.43 5.27 0.24
C ARG A 71 2.17 5.50 -0.57
N ALA A 72 1.07 5.79 0.11
CA ALA A 72 -0.22 5.99 -0.56
C ALA A 72 -0.17 7.11 -1.61
N THR A 73 0.62 8.16 -1.34
CA THR A 73 0.83 9.29 -2.27
C THR A 73 1.49 8.86 -3.57
N TRP A 74 2.36 7.87 -3.54
CA TRP A 74 3.07 7.41 -4.75
C TRP A 74 2.17 6.57 -5.64
N GLN A 75 1.39 5.67 -5.03
CA GLN A 75 0.49 4.76 -5.73
C GLN A 75 -0.60 5.52 -6.49
N TRP A 76 -1.19 6.54 -5.86
CA TRP A 76 -2.42 7.16 -6.35
C TRP A 76 -2.23 8.56 -6.96
N ARG A 77 -0.99 9.08 -7.07
CA ARG A 77 -0.72 10.46 -7.55
C ARG A 77 -1.39 10.79 -8.88
N CYS A 78 -1.46 9.84 -9.81
CA CYS A 78 -2.03 10.08 -11.14
C CYS A 78 -3.57 10.03 -11.12
N GLN A 79 -4.16 9.33 -10.15
CA GLN A 79 -5.59 9.08 -10.07
C GLN A 79 -6.31 10.11 -9.19
N VAL A 80 -5.65 10.69 -8.18
CA VAL A 80 -6.31 11.62 -7.24
C VAL A 80 -6.92 12.84 -7.92
N GLY A 81 -6.24 13.41 -8.92
CA GLY A 81 -6.72 14.62 -9.61
C GLY A 81 -8.03 14.41 -10.37
N PRO A 82 -8.14 13.40 -11.26
CA PRO A 82 -9.40 13.07 -11.91
C PRO A 82 -10.49 12.59 -10.93
N LEU A 83 -10.14 11.74 -9.96
CA LEU A 83 -11.13 11.14 -9.05
C LEU A 83 -11.70 12.15 -8.04
N SER A 84 -10.92 13.14 -7.59
CA SER A 84 -11.40 14.13 -6.60
C SER A 84 -12.52 15.03 -7.13
N ARG A 85 -12.71 15.08 -8.45
CA ARG A 85 -13.82 15.80 -9.10
C ARG A 85 -15.17 15.09 -8.93
N HIS A 86 -15.14 13.79 -8.62
CA HIS A 86 -16.33 12.94 -8.58
C HIS A 86 -16.56 12.29 -7.20
N PHE A 87 -15.53 12.21 -6.38
CA PHE A 87 -15.56 11.50 -5.10
C PHE A 87 -14.95 12.33 -3.97
N HIS A 88 -15.44 12.09 -2.75
CA HIS A 88 -14.74 12.50 -1.53
C HIS A 88 -13.64 11.46 -1.24
N LEU A 89 -12.39 11.82 -1.54
CA LEU A 89 -11.28 10.87 -1.49
C LEU A 89 -10.74 10.71 -0.08
N ILE A 90 -10.44 9.47 0.27
CA ILE A 90 -9.74 9.08 1.50
C ILE A 90 -8.61 8.12 1.08
N VAL A 91 -7.38 8.51 1.37
CA VAL A 91 -6.17 7.81 0.89
C VAL A 91 -5.23 7.58 2.08
N PRO A 92 -5.44 6.49 2.85
CA PRO A 92 -4.62 6.17 4.02
C PRO A 92 -3.30 5.53 3.63
N ASP A 93 -2.27 5.75 4.46
CA ASP A 93 -1.13 4.85 4.55
C ASP A 93 -1.53 3.64 5.42
N LEU A 94 -1.28 2.43 4.93
CA LEU A 94 -1.47 1.19 5.68
C LEU A 94 -0.53 1.12 6.89
N LEU A 95 -0.92 0.39 7.93
CA LEU A 95 -0.12 0.24 9.15
C LEU A 95 1.26 -0.33 8.82
N GLY A 96 2.31 0.32 9.34
CA GLY A 96 3.69 -0.02 9.03
C GLY A 96 4.18 0.60 7.73
N PHE A 97 3.40 1.42 7.03
CA PHE A 97 3.80 2.15 5.82
C PHE A 97 3.62 3.65 6.01
N GLY A 98 4.41 4.44 5.25
CA GLY A 98 4.33 5.89 5.26
C GLY A 98 4.47 6.47 6.66
N GLY A 99 3.48 7.23 7.12
CA GLY A 99 3.44 7.73 8.50
C GLY A 99 2.77 6.77 9.49
N SER A 100 2.02 5.77 9.02
CA SER A 100 1.16 4.95 9.86
C SER A 100 1.94 3.92 10.68
N SER A 101 1.62 3.81 11.97
CA SER A 101 2.34 2.96 12.92
C SER A 101 1.43 2.42 14.02
N CYS A 102 1.87 1.33 14.65
CA CYS A 102 1.20 0.73 15.80
C CYS A 102 2.26 0.24 16.79
N GLY A 103 2.09 0.60 18.07
CA GLY A 103 2.96 0.15 19.17
C GLY A 103 4.46 0.27 18.89
N ASP A 104 5.26 -0.54 19.59
CA ASP A 104 6.66 -0.73 19.24
C ASP A 104 6.77 -1.65 18.01
N ALA A 105 6.98 -1.04 16.85
CA ALA A 105 7.15 -1.69 15.55
C ALA A 105 8.22 -2.80 15.54
N ALA A 106 9.19 -2.75 16.46
CA ALA A 106 10.24 -3.76 16.58
C ALA A 106 9.82 -5.01 17.41
N ALA A 107 8.78 -4.89 18.23
CA ALA A 107 8.33 -5.92 19.16
C ALA A 107 7.03 -6.61 18.74
N SER A 108 6.30 -6.03 17.78
CA SER A 108 5.00 -6.55 17.34
C SER A 108 5.10 -7.32 16.02
N PRO A 109 4.30 -8.38 15.82
CA PRO A 109 4.22 -9.04 14.53
C PRO A 109 3.65 -8.08 13.48
N PRO A 110 3.97 -8.30 12.19
CA PRO A 110 3.39 -7.54 11.10
C PRO A 110 1.85 -7.58 11.12
N PRO A 111 1.15 -6.46 10.84
CA PRO A 111 -0.30 -6.44 10.78
C PRO A 111 -0.83 -7.39 9.69
N SER A 112 -1.83 -8.20 10.02
CA SER A 112 -2.52 -9.04 9.04
C SER A 112 -3.43 -8.19 8.13
N GLU A 113 -3.92 -8.73 7.02
CA GLU A 113 -4.89 -8.02 6.17
C GLU A 113 -6.18 -7.69 6.92
N ALA A 114 -6.58 -8.56 7.86
CA ALA A 114 -7.72 -8.32 8.74
C ALA A 114 -7.44 -7.15 9.70
N THR A 115 -6.24 -7.09 10.28
CA THR A 115 -5.79 -5.98 11.13
C THR A 115 -5.76 -4.66 10.33
N GLN A 116 -5.21 -4.68 9.11
CA GLN A 116 -5.21 -3.54 8.21
C GLN A 116 -6.64 -3.06 7.92
N ALA A 117 -7.52 -3.99 7.53
CA ALA A 117 -8.92 -3.69 7.24
C ALA A 117 -9.67 -3.10 8.45
N ALA A 118 -9.45 -3.64 9.64
CA ALA A 118 -10.05 -3.12 10.87
C ALA A 118 -9.54 -1.71 11.22
N ALA A 119 -8.25 -1.43 11.02
CA ALA A 119 -7.71 -0.08 11.19
C ALA A 119 -8.31 0.91 10.19
N LEU A 120 -8.53 0.50 8.93
CA LEU A 120 -9.21 1.33 7.93
C LEU A 120 -10.69 1.57 8.27
N ALA A 121 -11.39 0.56 8.80
CA ALA A 121 -12.76 0.73 9.29
C ALA A 121 -12.83 1.75 10.44
N ALA A 122 -11.91 1.64 11.41
CA ALA A 122 -11.81 2.58 12.52
C ALA A 122 -11.45 4.00 12.05
N LEU A 123 -10.56 4.13 11.07
CA LEU A 123 -10.27 5.42 10.42
C LEU A 123 -11.55 6.03 9.83
N LEU A 124 -12.30 5.26 9.03
CA LEU A 124 -13.53 5.74 8.40
C LEU A 124 -14.55 6.23 9.43
N ASP A 125 -14.67 5.57 10.58
CA ASP A 125 -15.60 5.98 11.63
C ASP A 125 -15.12 7.20 12.44
N ALA A 126 -13.82 7.47 12.45
CA ALA A 126 -13.23 8.63 13.09
C ALA A 126 -13.22 9.89 12.20
N LEU A 127 -13.35 9.73 10.88
CA LEU A 127 -13.37 10.87 9.96
C LEU A 127 -14.70 11.65 10.05
N PRO A 128 -14.66 12.99 9.99
CA PRO A 128 -15.87 13.83 10.05
C PRO A 128 -16.91 13.43 9.00
N GLY A 129 -18.13 13.18 9.47
CA GLY A 129 -19.25 12.84 8.59
C GLY A 129 -19.10 11.50 7.87
N MET A 130 -18.19 10.61 8.27
CA MET A 130 -17.98 9.29 7.62
C MET A 130 -18.47 8.10 8.45
N LYS A 131 -18.73 8.31 9.76
CA LYS A 131 -19.27 7.27 10.65
C LYS A 131 -20.57 6.68 10.11
N GLY A 132 -20.58 5.36 9.90
CA GLY A 132 -21.72 4.62 9.37
C GLY A 132 -22.08 4.88 7.89
N ARG A 133 -21.37 5.77 7.18
CA ARG A 133 -21.67 6.07 5.77
C ARG A 133 -21.07 5.05 4.83
N ARG A 134 -21.89 4.44 3.97
CA ARG A 134 -21.40 3.53 2.93
C ARG A 134 -20.28 4.13 2.07
N VAL A 135 -19.21 3.38 1.86
CA VAL A 135 -18.00 3.84 1.14
C VAL A 135 -17.64 2.91 -0.02
N ALA A 136 -17.30 3.48 -1.18
CA ALA A 136 -16.67 2.73 -2.26
C ALA A 136 -15.19 2.50 -1.94
N VAL A 137 -14.63 1.36 -2.34
CA VAL A 137 -13.22 1.04 -2.05
C VAL A 137 -12.53 0.62 -3.33
N ALA A 138 -11.35 1.17 -3.59
CA ALA A 138 -10.45 0.69 -4.63
C ALA A 138 -9.12 0.29 -4.00
N GLY A 139 -8.75 -0.97 -4.16
CA GLY A 139 -7.48 -1.52 -3.68
C GLY A 139 -6.68 -2.09 -4.84
N THR A 140 -5.36 -1.91 -4.78
CA THR A 140 -4.45 -2.47 -5.78
C THR A 140 -3.33 -3.24 -5.12
N SER A 141 -2.84 -4.31 -5.77
CA SER A 141 -1.75 -5.12 -5.20
C SER A 141 -2.17 -5.64 -3.81
N TYR A 142 -1.32 -5.55 -2.78
CA TYR A 142 -1.66 -5.84 -1.38
C TYR A 142 -2.93 -5.11 -0.90
N GLY A 143 -3.15 -3.87 -1.36
CA GLY A 143 -4.32 -3.07 -1.00
C GLY A 143 -5.65 -3.67 -1.49
N GLY A 144 -5.63 -4.50 -2.54
CA GLY A 144 -6.82 -5.24 -2.97
C GLY A 144 -7.21 -6.37 -2.01
N PHE A 145 -6.24 -7.01 -1.37
CA PHE A 145 -6.50 -7.99 -0.29
C PHE A 145 -7.13 -7.30 0.92
N VAL A 146 -6.57 -6.15 1.33
CA VAL A 146 -7.13 -5.34 2.41
C VAL A 146 -8.54 -4.85 2.07
N ALA A 147 -8.77 -4.36 0.85
CA ALA A 147 -10.09 -3.95 0.37
C ALA A 147 -11.11 -5.10 0.40
N TYR A 148 -10.70 -6.30 -0.01
CA TYR A 148 -11.53 -7.50 0.09
C TYR A 148 -11.89 -7.83 1.55
N TRP A 149 -10.90 -7.85 2.44
CA TRP A 149 -11.13 -8.10 3.86
C TRP A 149 -12.07 -7.07 4.48
N LEU A 150 -11.86 -5.78 4.21
CA LEU A 150 -12.72 -4.69 4.67
C LEU A 150 -14.16 -4.86 4.18
N ALA A 151 -14.36 -5.17 2.90
CA ALA A 151 -15.70 -5.39 2.35
C ALA A 151 -16.39 -6.61 2.99
N ARG A 152 -15.63 -7.69 3.18
CA ARG A 152 -16.13 -8.93 3.78
C ARG A 152 -16.54 -8.74 5.24
N THR A 153 -15.76 -8.01 6.03
CA THR A 153 -16.01 -7.84 7.47
C THR A 153 -17.03 -6.75 7.76
N ALA A 154 -17.01 -5.64 7.03
CA ALA A 154 -17.91 -4.51 7.24
C ALA A 154 -19.30 -4.72 6.61
N GLY A 155 -19.40 -5.60 5.60
CA GLY A 155 -20.65 -5.92 4.91
C GLY A 155 -21.04 -4.89 3.84
N ALA A 156 -21.94 -5.31 2.96
CA ALA A 156 -22.34 -4.53 1.77
C ALA A 156 -23.03 -3.20 2.08
N GLU A 157 -23.64 -3.06 3.26
CA GLU A 157 -24.24 -1.81 3.74
C GLU A 157 -23.20 -0.75 4.09
N ARG A 158 -22.01 -1.17 4.56
CA ARG A 158 -20.93 -0.27 4.94
C ARG A 158 -19.93 -0.04 3.82
N VAL A 159 -19.69 -1.05 2.98
CA VAL A 159 -18.66 -1.04 1.94
C VAL A 159 -19.22 -1.53 0.62
N GLY A 160 -19.10 -0.70 -0.42
CA GLY A 160 -19.47 -1.06 -1.79
C GLY A 160 -19.80 0.16 -2.65
N PRO A 161 -19.49 0.13 -3.96
CA PRO A 161 -18.82 -0.95 -4.71
C PRO A 161 -17.33 -1.10 -4.37
N VAL A 162 -16.75 -2.25 -4.73
CA VAL A 162 -15.33 -2.59 -4.47
C VAL A 162 -14.61 -2.85 -5.79
N VAL A 163 -13.49 -2.17 -6.00
CA VAL A 163 -12.57 -2.37 -7.12
C VAL A 163 -11.30 -3.02 -6.59
N ILE A 164 -10.91 -4.13 -7.21
CA ILE A 164 -9.70 -4.88 -6.88
C ILE A 164 -8.88 -4.97 -8.16
N ALA A 165 -7.69 -4.38 -8.16
CA ALA A 165 -6.86 -4.24 -9.34
C ALA A 165 -5.45 -4.78 -9.11
N SER A 166 -4.91 -5.54 -10.06
CA SER A 166 -3.55 -6.10 -9.95
C SER A 166 -3.32 -6.85 -8.62
N SER A 167 -4.32 -7.59 -8.14
CA SER A 167 -4.30 -8.32 -6.85
C SER A 167 -4.66 -9.77 -7.07
N ASP A 168 -3.72 -10.67 -6.82
CA ASP A 168 -3.92 -12.11 -7.06
C ASP A 168 -4.57 -12.81 -5.86
N LEU A 169 -5.83 -12.46 -5.54
CA LEU A 169 -6.60 -13.04 -4.43
C LEU A 169 -6.70 -14.57 -4.48
N LEU A 170 -6.65 -15.14 -5.68
CA LEU A 170 -6.83 -16.57 -5.94
C LEU A 170 -5.56 -17.23 -6.48
N LYS A 171 -4.38 -16.65 -6.21
CA LYS A 171 -3.12 -17.16 -6.76
C LYS A 171 -2.87 -18.61 -6.37
N THR A 172 -2.43 -19.39 -7.34
CA THR A 172 -2.08 -20.80 -7.18
C THR A 172 -0.58 -21.03 -7.39
N ALA A 173 -0.10 -22.19 -6.96
CA ALA A 173 1.28 -22.61 -7.23
C ALA A 173 1.57 -22.74 -8.75
N ALA A 174 0.55 -22.89 -9.60
CA ALA A 174 0.74 -22.88 -11.05
C ALA A 174 1.09 -21.48 -11.56
N ASP A 175 0.51 -20.45 -10.96
CA ASP A 175 0.80 -19.05 -11.28
C ASP A 175 2.21 -18.67 -10.86
N ASP A 176 2.72 -19.20 -9.74
CA ASP A 176 4.11 -19.01 -9.31
C ASP A 176 5.11 -19.61 -10.30
N ARG A 177 4.84 -20.84 -10.76
CA ARG A 177 5.66 -21.48 -11.81
C ARG A 177 5.59 -20.68 -13.11
N GLY A 178 4.42 -20.19 -13.48
CA GLY A 178 4.22 -19.33 -14.65
C GLY A 178 4.99 -18.02 -14.53
N PHE A 179 4.97 -17.39 -13.35
CA PHE A 179 5.73 -16.19 -13.03
C PHE A 179 7.23 -16.41 -13.21
N LEU A 180 7.78 -17.45 -12.57
CA LEU A 180 9.22 -17.77 -12.64
C LEU A 180 9.65 -18.06 -14.07
N LYS A 181 8.83 -18.79 -14.83
CA LYS A 181 9.09 -19.03 -16.25
C LYS A 181 9.19 -17.74 -17.06
N ARG A 182 8.36 -16.73 -16.78
CA ARG A 182 8.44 -15.40 -17.42
C ARG A 182 9.61 -14.57 -16.90
N ALA A 183 9.98 -14.74 -15.63
CA ALA A 183 11.12 -14.06 -15.02
C ALA A 183 12.45 -14.52 -15.64
N GLY A 184 12.51 -15.75 -16.14
CA GLY A 184 13.70 -16.34 -16.75
C GLY A 184 14.58 -17.02 -15.69
N GLU A 185 15.79 -17.39 -16.09
CA GLU A 185 16.76 -18.06 -15.20
C GLU A 185 17.35 -17.09 -14.17
N GLY A 186 17.84 -17.65 -13.05
CA GLY A 186 18.54 -16.89 -12.00
C GLY A 186 17.70 -16.49 -10.80
N TRP A 187 16.46 -17.00 -10.69
CA TRP A 187 15.55 -16.75 -9.56
C TRP A 187 15.15 -18.06 -8.88
N ASN A 188 15.32 -18.16 -7.57
CA ASN A 188 14.98 -19.36 -6.79
C ASN A 188 13.53 -19.37 -6.28
N GLY A 189 12.85 -18.21 -6.33
CA GLY A 189 11.50 -18.03 -5.84
C GLY A 189 10.91 -16.70 -6.32
N VAL A 190 9.57 -16.60 -6.32
CA VAL A 190 8.89 -15.38 -6.79
C VAL A 190 9.19 -14.20 -5.87
N GLU A 191 9.42 -14.47 -4.59
CA GLU A 191 9.80 -13.51 -3.56
C GLU A 191 11.10 -12.78 -3.88
N GLU A 192 12.06 -13.43 -4.56
CA GLU A 192 13.32 -12.79 -4.92
C GLU A 192 13.13 -11.64 -5.92
N VAL A 193 12.10 -11.74 -6.76
CA VAL A 193 11.73 -10.73 -7.75
C VAL A 193 10.77 -9.70 -7.16
N LEU A 194 9.75 -10.16 -6.43
CA LEU A 194 8.67 -9.31 -5.90
C LEU A 194 9.10 -8.47 -4.68
N LEU A 195 10.09 -8.95 -3.93
CA LEU A 195 10.70 -8.25 -2.80
C LEU A 195 12.18 -8.00 -3.09
N PRO A 196 12.49 -7.10 -4.04
CA PRO A 196 13.83 -6.99 -4.57
C PRO A 196 14.79 -6.43 -3.52
N ALA A 197 15.72 -7.28 -3.09
CA ALA A 197 16.81 -6.90 -2.18
C ALA A 197 18.02 -6.28 -2.90
N LYS A 198 18.09 -6.45 -4.22
CA LYS A 198 19.23 -6.08 -5.06
C LYS A 198 18.75 -5.34 -6.32
N PRO A 199 19.58 -4.45 -6.91
CA PRO A 199 19.24 -3.73 -8.14
C PRO A 199 18.79 -4.61 -9.31
N ALA A 200 19.41 -5.79 -9.48
CA ALA A 200 19.03 -6.73 -10.53
C ALA A 200 17.59 -7.21 -10.37
N ALA A 201 17.18 -7.56 -9.15
CA ALA A 201 15.81 -7.94 -8.82
C ALA A 201 14.83 -6.79 -9.05
N MET A 202 15.21 -5.57 -8.64
CA MET A 202 14.36 -4.39 -8.85
C MET A 202 14.18 -4.08 -10.34
N ARG A 203 15.24 -4.18 -11.16
CA ARG A 203 15.12 -4.06 -12.62
C ARG A 203 14.17 -5.10 -13.18
N LYS A 204 14.30 -6.35 -12.73
CA LYS A 204 13.44 -7.43 -13.21
C LYS A 204 11.98 -7.21 -12.83
N LEU A 205 11.73 -6.79 -11.59
CA LEU A 205 10.39 -6.42 -11.14
C LEU A 205 9.79 -5.33 -12.03
N LEU A 206 10.55 -4.26 -12.31
CA LEU A 206 10.08 -3.14 -13.14
C LEU A 206 9.84 -3.55 -14.59
N GLU A 207 10.72 -4.38 -15.17
CA GLU A 207 10.55 -4.96 -16.50
C GLU A 207 9.25 -5.76 -16.60
N MET A 208 8.91 -6.52 -15.56
CA MET A 208 7.72 -7.36 -15.55
C MET A 208 6.44 -6.59 -15.21
N ALA A 209 6.52 -5.59 -14.32
CA ALA A 209 5.35 -4.88 -13.77
C ALA A 209 4.95 -3.65 -14.58
N ALA A 210 5.88 -3.01 -15.29
CA ALA A 210 5.60 -1.81 -16.08
C ALA A 210 5.22 -2.19 -17.52
N TYR A 211 4.13 -1.59 -18.02
CA TYR A 211 3.79 -1.69 -19.45
C TYR A 211 4.90 -1.10 -20.33
N GLN A 212 5.54 -0.02 -19.88
CA GLN A 212 6.73 0.57 -20.50
C GLN A 212 7.76 0.89 -19.40
N PRO A 213 8.72 -0.01 -19.13
CA PRO A 213 9.75 0.26 -18.13
C PRO A 213 10.64 1.42 -18.60
N PRO A 214 11.14 2.27 -17.68
CA PRO A 214 12.11 3.29 -18.03
C PRO A 214 13.35 2.64 -18.67
N PRO A 215 13.97 3.27 -19.68
CA PRO A 215 15.24 2.81 -20.22
C PRO A 215 16.26 2.54 -19.10
N VAL A 216 16.99 1.42 -19.18
CA VAL A 216 17.98 1.00 -18.16
C VAL A 216 19.01 2.10 -17.88
N VAL A 217 19.33 2.92 -18.88
CA VAL A 217 20.23 4.08 -18.79
C VAL A 217 19.72 5.13 -17.78
N LEU A 218 18.41 5.27 -17.60
CA LEU A 218 17.78 6.14 -16.61
C LEU A 218 17.67 5.49 -15.22
N MET A 219 18.09 4.22 -15.08
CA MET A 219 18.03 3.45 -13.83
C MET A 219 19.39 2.83 -13.45
N PRO A 220 20.42 3.66 -13.23
CA PRO A 220 21.69 3.20 -12.68
C PRO A 220 21.50 2.58 -11.30
N ASP A 221 22.40 1.66 -10.95
CA ASP A 221 22.33 0.85 -9.73
C ASP A 221 22.12 1.66 -8.45
N PHE A 222 22.71 2.84 -8.34
CA PHE A 222 22.61 3.67 -7.15
C PHE A 222 21.17 4.18 -6.92
N ILE A 223 20.42 4.49 -7.99
CA ILE A 223 19.01 4.90 -7.89
C ILE A 223 18.18 3.70 -7.40
N LEU A 224 18.39 2.53 -7.99
CA LEU A 224 17.68 1.32 -7.58
C LEU A 224 17.96 0.95 -6.12
N ARG A 225 19.21 1.10 -5.67
CA ARG A 225 19.59 0.89 -4.25
C ARG A 225 18.90 1.90 -3.34
N ASP A 226 18.85 3.17 -3.73
CA ASP A 226 18.16 4.22 -2.97
C ASP A 226 16.67 3.88 -2.81
N PHE A 227 16.00 3.46 -3.89
CA PHE A 227 14.61 3.00 -3.82
C PHE A 227 14.40 1.79 -2.90
N ILE A 228 15.25 0.77 -3.00
CA ILE A 228 15.17 -0.43 -2.15
C ILE A 228 15.38 -0.06 -0.68
N GLN A 229 16.39 0.77 -0.39
CA GLN A 229 16.75 1.15 0.97
C GLN A 229 15.68 1.99 1.66
N VAL A 230 15.01 2.88 0.93
CA VAL A 230 14.01 3.78 1.51
C VAL A 230 12.60 3.19 1.52
N ASN A 231 12.21 2.41 0.50
CA ASN A 231 10.82 1.95 0.33
C ASN A 231 10.59 0.46 0.58
N LEU A 232 11.63 -0.37 0.76
CA LEU A 232 11.45 -1.81 0.96
C LEU A 232 12.14 -2.31 2.21
N LYS A 233 13.38 -1.85 2.46
CA LYS A 233 14.20 -2.31 3.58
C LYS A 233 13.60 -2.03 4.98
N PRO A 234 12.96 -0.87 5.25
CA PRO A 234 12.30 -0.64 6.54
C PRO A 234 11.16 -1.62 6.82
N PHE A 235 10.63 -2.24 5.77
CA PHE A 235 9.49 -3.15 5.85
C PHE A 235 9.91 -4.62 5.93
N TRP A 236 11.19 -4.94 5.78
CA TRP A 236 11.69 -6.31 5.87
C TRP A 236 11.40 -7.00 7.22
N PRO A 237 11.50 -6.33 8.39
CA PRO A 237 11.09 -6.93 9.66
C PRO A 237 9.60 -7.32 9.70
N PHE A 238 8.77 -6.67 8.89
CA PHE A 238 7.36 -6.98 8.70
C PHE A 238 7.14 -8.11 7.67
N LEU A 239 8.18 -8.61 7.04
CA LEU A 239 8.16 -9.76 6.14
C LEU A 239 8.59 -11.02 6.91
N SER A 240 7.71 -11.52 7.79
CA SER A 240 7.89 -12.84 8.43
C SER A 240 7.97 -13.96 7.38
N PRO A 241 8.63 -15.11 7.63
CA PRO A 241 8.54 -16.30 6.77
C PRO A 241 7.08 -16.71 6.41
N SER A 242 6.10 -16.34 7.24
CA SER A 242 4.67 -16.51 6.96
C SER A 242 4.14 -15.54 5.90
N ILE A 243 4.66 -14.30 5.88
CA ILE A 243 4.46 -13.36 4.78
C ILE A 243 5.29 -13.76 3.57
N PHE A 244 6.45 -14.43 3.69
CA PHE A 244 7.11 -15.05 2.54
C PHE A 244 6.29 -16.16 1.89
N LYS A 245 5.48 -16.93 2.65
CA LYS A 245 4.48 -17.85 2.07
C LYS A 245 3.30 -17.12 1.39
N LEU A 246 3.06 -15.86 1.76
CA LEU A 246 2.00 -15.01 1.26
C LEU A 246 2.46 -14.15 0.06
N VAL A 247 3.71 -13.73 0.04
CA VAL A 247 4.41 -12.97 -1.00
C VAL A 247 5.03 -13.89 -2.05
N GLY A 248 5.40 -15.10 -1.64
CA GLY A 248 5.58 -16.25 -2.52
C GLY A 248 4.34 -16.59 -3.35
N ARG A 249 3.19 -15.97 -3.04
CA ARG A 249 1.93 -15.99 -3.79
C ARG A 249 1.54 -14.62 -4.36
N LEU A 250 2.47 -13.67 -4.54
CA LEU A 250 2.14 -12.34 -5.04
C LEU A 250 2.41 -12.13 -6.55
N GLU A 251 1.44 -11.47 -7.18
CA GLU A 251 1.45 -10.47 -8.26
C GLU A 251 2.09 -10.71 -9.64
N LEU A 252 1.26 -10.54 -10.69
CA LEU A 252 1.56 -9.67 -11.85
C LEU A 252 0.33 -9.21 -12.67
N LEU A 253 0.49 -8.02 -13.31
CA LEU A 253 -0.32 -7.25 -14.29
C LEU A 253 -1.39 -6.29 -13.70
N VAL A 254 -1.52 -5.00 -14.03
CA VAL A 254 -0.88 -4.05 -14.97
C VAL A 254 -1.13 -2.62 -14.45
N PHE A 255 -0.12 -1.75 -14.46
CA PHE A 255 -0.34 -0.29 -14.50
C PHE A 255 -0.69 0.11 -15.94
N SER A 256 -1.94 0.46 -16.18
CA SER A 256 -2.38 1.21 -17.36
C SER A 256 -3.63 2.01 -17.00
N LEU A 257 -3.40 3.30 -16.76
CA LEU A 257 -4.23 4.39 -17.29
C LEU A 257 -3.27 5.38 -17.93
#